data_AF-X8JDU4-F1
#
_entry.id   AF-X8JDU4-F1
#
_cell.length_a   1.000
_cell.length_b   1.000
_cell.length_c   1.000
_cell.angle_alpha   90.00
_cell.angle_beta   90.00
_cell.angle_gamma   90.00
#
_symmetry.space_group_name_H-M   'P 1'
#
loop_
_entity.id
_entity.type
_entity.pdbx_description
1 polymer ?
#
loop_
_entity_poly.entity_id
_entity_poly.type
_entity_poly.pdbx_seq_one_letter_code
_entity_poly.pdbx_strand_id
1 'polypeptide(L)'
;MRRVENARGGVTIHPHQHFDVIAGTGTGGISACMLGRLKLSIDKAIEEYAKLVKQVFQQKKMSGPAMYKQTKLQEALKTIVREATKNEEEKMSEGQENNRCKTLVFAMARHNLNAGLPVMFRSYTVTSNPGPDCTIHEALCATMAHPDLFKSINIVESSVSQSFVGGELGCSNPLAHVLTEVKRLYSDRQVPAPSALLVTH
;
A
#
# COMPACT_ATOMS: atom_id res chain seq x y z
N MET A 1 10.21 5.60 17.09
CA MET A 1 9.50 4.46 17.74
C MET A 1 10.38 3.52 18.56
N ARG A 2 11.72 3.53 18.42
CA ARG A 2 12.65 2.83 19.35
C ARG A 2 12.43 3.12 20.85
N ARG A 3 11.80 4.25 21.18
CA ARG A 3 11.43 4.60 22.57
C ARG A 3 10.29 3.73 23.15
N VAL A 4 9.47 3.08 22.31
CA VAL A 4 8.35 2.23 22.78
C VAL A 4 8.80 0.79 23.01
N GLU A 5 9.72 0.27 22.20
CA GLU A 5 10.30 -1.08 22.35
C GLU A 5 11.11 -1.21 23.65
N ASN A 6 11.94 -0.20 23.97
CA ASN A 6 12.73 -0.22 25.20
C ASN A 6 11.89 -0.07 26.48
N ALA A 7 10.63 0.37 26.39
CA ALA A 7 9.75 0.53 27.54
C ALA A 7 8.95 -0.75 27.90
N ARG A 8 8.95 -1.79 27.04
CA ARG A 8 8.10 -2.98 27.20
C ARG A 8 8.81 -4.33 27.21
N GLY A 9 10.14 -4.37 27.35
CA GLY A 9 10.86 -5.62 27.64
C GLY A 9 10.89 -6.65 26.50
N GLY A 10 11.20 -6.23 25.27
CA GLY A 10 11.45 -7.17 24.17
C GLY A 10 10.21 -7.75 23.49
N VAL A 11 9.04 -7.13 23.67
CA VAL A 11 7.80 -7.52 22.98
C VAL A 11 7.85 -7.07 21.51
N THR A 12 7.73 -8.02 20.57
CA THR A 12 7.57 -7.75 19.14
C THR A 12 6.29 -6.94 18.89
N ILE A 13 6.44 -5.71 18.41
CA ILE A 13 5.30 -4.83 18.14
C ILE A 13 4.77 -5.09 16.73
N HIS A 14 3.46 -5.33 16.63
CA HIS A 14 2.73 -5.45 15.37
C HIS A 14 1.82 -4.22 15.18
N PRO A 15 2.13 -3.30 14.26
CA PRO A 15 1.39 -2.05 14.14
C PRO A 15 -0.11 -2.22 13.86
N HIS A 16 -0.51 -3.26 13.12
CA HIS A 16 -1.93 -3.54 12.86
C HIS A 16 -2.77 -3.83 14.13
N GLN A 17 -2.14 -4.04 15.29
CA GLN A 17 -2.84 -4.23 16.57
C GLN A 17 -3.08 -2.90 17.31
N HIS A 18 -2.38 -1.85 16.90
CA HIS A 18 -2.38 -0.54 17.53
C HIS A 18 -3.06 0.54 16.69
N PHE A 19 -3.09 0.38 15.37
CA PHE A 19 -3.70 1.31 14.43
C PHE A 19 -4.97 0.71 13.83
N ASP A 20 -6.04 1.50 13.80
CA ASP A 20 -7.29 1.12 13.15
C ASP A 20 -7.20 1.32 11.63
N VAL A 21 -6.42 2.32 11.20
CA VAL A 21 -6.15 2.59 9.80
C VAL A 21 -4.65 2.81 9.57
N ILE A 22 -4.09 2.16 8.55
CA ILE A 22 -2.74 2.38 8.05
C ILE A 22 -2.80 2.71 6.57
N ALA A 23 -2.22 3.84 6.17
CA ALA A 23 -2.35 4.38 4.83
C ALA A 23 -1.01 4.85 4.26
N GLY A 24 -0.80 4.70 2.95
CA GLY A 24 0.41 5.19 2.31
C GLY A 24 0.35 5.34 0.80
N THR A 25 1.28 6.14 0.28
CA THR A 25 1.55 6.34 -1.16
C THR A 25 3.04 6.10 -1.43
N GLY A 26 3.41 5.71 -2.65
CA GLY A 26 4.80 5.44 -3.02
C GLY A 26 5.45 4.39 -2.13
N THR A 27 6.63 4.72 -1.59
CA THR A 27 7.34 3.90 -0.61
C THR A 27 6.56 3.74 0.70
N GLY A 28 5.81 4.77 1.10
CA GLY A 28 4.84 4.66 2.17
C GLY A 28 3.77 3.61 1.89
N GLY A 29 3.28 3.48 0.65
CA GLY A 29 2.31 2.44 0.28
C GLY A 29 2.80 1.02 0.54
N ILE A 30 4.09 0.74 0.26
CA ILE A 30 4.73 -0.54 0.61
C ILE A 30 4.77 -0.73 2.12
N SER A 31 5.19 0.31 2.86
CA SER A 31 5.27 0.26 4.32
C SER A 31 3.90 0.03 4.97
N ALA A 32 2.88 0.75 4.50
CA ALA A 32 1.50 0.59 4.94
C ALA A 32 0.99 -0.83 4.70
N CYS A 33 1.27 -1.40 3.53
CA CYS A 33 0.90 -2.76 3.20
C CYS A 33 1.63 -3.79 4.08
N MET A 34 2.94 -3.68 4.26
CA MET A 34 3.73 -4.57 5.11
C MET A 34 3.20 -4.59 6.56
N LEU A 35 2.97 -3.42 7.14
CA LEU A 35 2.62 -3.28 8.55
C LEU A 35 1.13 -3.55 8.82
N GLY A 36 0.25 -3.20 7.87
CA GLY A 36 -1.20 -3.34 8.00
C GLY A 36 -1.73 -4.61 7.35
N ARG A 37 -1.62 -4.71 6.02
CA ARG A 37 -2.22 -5.80 5.22
C ARG A 37 -1.50 -7.14 5.38
N LEU A 38 -0.17 -7.14 5.40
CA LEU A 38 0.67 -8.32 5.61
C LEU A 38 0.98 -8.59 7.08
N LYS A 39 0.61 -7.65 7.97
CA LYS A 39 0.70 -7.79 9.44
C LYS A 39 2.11 -8.09 9.96
N LEU A 40 3.14 -7.70 9.19
CA LEU A 40 4.53 -7.89 9.58
C LEU A 40 4.85 -7.08 10.85
N SER A 41 5.78 -7.61 11.65
CA SER A 41 6.40 -6.81 12.71
C SER A 41 7.25 -5.69 12.10
N ILE A 42 7.57 -4.68 12.91
CA ILE A 42 8.44 -3.57 12.47
C ILE A 42 9.80 -4.09 11.98
N ASP A 43 10.44 -4.97 12.75
CA ASP A 43 11.74 -5.54 12.38
C ASP A 43 11.69 -6.31 11.06
N LYS A 44 10.63 -7.11 10.87
CA LYS A 44 10.48 -7.88 9.63
C LYS A 44 10.20 -6.97 8.44
N ALA A 45 9.38 -5.92 8.62
CA ALA A 45 9.15 -4.93 7.58
C ALA A 45 10.44 -4.19 7.19
N ILE A 46 11.31 -3.85 8.17
CA ILE A 46 12.63 -3.25 7.90
C ILE A 46 13.51 -4.22 7.10
N GLU A 47 13.56 -5.49 7.50
CA GLU A 47 14.34 -6.52 6.81
C GLU A 47 13.88 -6.68 5.34
N GLU A 48 12.58 -6.84 5.13
CA GLU A 48 11.99 -7.00 3.80
C GLU A 48 12.15 -5.74 2.93
N TYR A 49 12.02 -4.56 3.52
CA TYR A 49 12.26 -3.30 2.82
C TYR A 49 13.74 -3.17 2.39
N ALA A 50 14.68 -3.55 3.25
CA ALA A 50 16.10 -3.55 2.90
C ALA A 50 16.41 -4.53 1.74
N LYS A 51 15.80 -5.72 1.74
CA LYS A 51 15.89 -6.68 0.62
C LYS A 51 15.31 -6.10 -0.66
N LEU A 52 14.13 -5.48 -0.59
CA LEU A 52 13.49 -4.80 -1.72
C LEU A 52 14.42 -3.75 -2.32
N VAL A 53 14.98 -2.86 -1.50
CA VAL A 53 15.88 -1.80 -1.95
C VAL A 53 17.09 -2.41 -2.68
N LYS A 54 17.68 -3.45 -2.10
CA LYS A 54 18.80 -4.18 -2.69
C LYS A 54 18.44 -4.82 -4.04
N GLN A 55 17.31 -5.50 -4.15
CA GLN A 55 16.92 -6.22 -5.37
C GLN A 55 16.50 -5.27 -6.51
N VAL A 56 15.85 -4.16 -6.17
CA VAL A 56 15.21 -3.29 -7.15
C VAL A 56 16.11 -2.11 -7.58
N PHE A 57 16.80 -1.47 -6.62
CA PHE A 57 17.48 -0.20 -6.88
C PHE A 57 18.99 -0.32 -7.12
N GLN A 58 19.57 -1.52 -7.04
CA GLN A 58 21.01 -1.71 -7.29
C GLN A 58 21.38 -1.61 -8.77
N GLN A 59 20.51 -2.02 -9.69
CA GLN A 59 20.80 -2.02 -11.12
C GLN A 59 19.94 -1.00 -11.85
N LYS A 60 20.56 0.11 -12.25
CA LYS A 60 19.95 1.08 -13.16
C LYS A 60 19.96 0.55 -14.59
N LYS A 61 18.93 0.86 -15.34
CA LYS A 61 18.87 0.59 -16.78
C LYS A 61 19.84 1.52 -17.51
N MET A 62 20.54 0.98 -18.51
CA MET A 62 21.44 1.79 -19.36
C MET A 62 20.69 2.66 -20.37
N SER A 63 19.42 2.33 -20.66
CA SER A 63 18.61 3.06 -21.65
C SER A 63 17.11 2.98 -21.37
N GLY A 64 16.38 3.92 -21.98
CA GLY A 64 14.92 4.07 -21.86
C GLY A 64 14.50 5.01 -20.73
N PRO A 65 13.21 5.39 -20.69
CA PRO A 65 12.74 6.51 -19.88
C PRO A 65 12.73 6.24 -18.37
N ALA A 66 12.45 5.01 -17.95
CA ALA A 66 12.47 4.61 -16.54
C ALA A 66 13.85 4.09 -16.12
N MET A 67 14.32 4.56 -14.95
CA MET A 67 15.64 4.25 -14.38
C MET A 67 15.77 2.78 -13.92
N TYR A 68 14.70 2.16 -13.46
CA TYR A 68 14.70 0.81 -12.89
C TYR A 68 13.81 -0.17 -13.66
N LYS A 69 14.07 -1.47 -13.48
CA LYS A 69 13.31 -2.53 -14.16
C LYS A 69 12.01 -2.82 -13.42
N GLN A 70 10.88 -2.64 -14.09
CA GLN A 70 9.55 -3.00 -13.56
C GLN A 70 9.47 -4.46 -13.10
N THR A 71 10.06 -5.37 -13.88
CA THR A 71 10.05 -6.80 -13.56
C THR A 71 10.76 -7.11 -12.25
N LYS A 72 11.83 -6.38 -11.91
CA LYS A 72 12.54 -6.54 -10.64
C LYS A 72 11.68 -6.07 -9.45
N LEU A 73 10.96 -4.97 -9.61
CA LEU A 73 10.00 -4.52 -8.62
C LEU A 73 8.88 -5.56 -8.42
N GLN A 74 8.29 -6.07 -9.50
CA GLN A 74 7.26 -7.10 -9.44
C GLN A 74 7.75 -8.38 -8.75
N GLU A 75 8.91 -8.92 -9.15
CA GLU A 75 9.52 -10.12 -8.56
C GLU A 75 9.76 -9.95 -7.04
N ALA A 76 10.30 -8.80 -6.64
CA ALA A 76 10.60 -8.52 -5.25
C ALA A 76 9.32 -8.38 -4.41
N LEU A 77 8.31 -7.66 -4.91
CA LEU A 77 7.01 -7.52 -4.24
C LEU A 77 6.28 -8.86 -4.13
N LYS A 78 6.25 -9.67 -5.19
CA LYS A 78 5.70 -11.03 -5.16
C LYS A 78 6.39 -11.90 -4.11
N THR A 79 7.70 -11.77 -3.98
CA THR A 79 8.48 -12.50 -2.97
C THR A 79 8.06 -12.10 -1.55
N ILE A 80 7.96 -10.80 -1.27
CA ILE A 80 7.48 -10.30 0.04
C ILE A 80 6.08 -10.84 0.36
N VAL A 81 5.16 -10.76 -0.61
CA VAL A 81 3.79 -11.27 -0.45
C VAL A 81 3.82 -12.77 -0.16
N ARG A 82 4.52 -13.57 -0.98
CA ARG A 82 4.65 -15.01 -0.81
C ARG A 82 5.23 -15.41 0.54
N GLU A 83 6.24 -14.71 1.03
CA GLU A 83 6.84 -15.00 2.33
C GLU A 83 5.84 -14.81 3.47
N ALA A 84 5.04 -13.74 3.39
CA ALA A 84 4.02 -13.36 4.37
C ALA A 84 2.74 -14.21 4.31
N THR A 85 2.25 -14.54 3.11
CA THR A 85 0.90 -15.12 2.90
C THR A 85 0.92 -16.55 2.38
N LYS A 86 2.09 -17.04 1.94
CA LYS A 86 2.26 -18.29 1.16
C LYS A 86 1.57 -18.29 -0.20
N ASN A 87 1.09 -17.14 -0.67
CA ASN A 87 0.43 -16.95 -1.96
C ASN A 87 0.89 -15.64 -2.61
N GLU A 88 1.71 -15.71 -3.67
CA GLU A 88 2.19 -14.48 -4.33
C GLU A 88 1.10 -13.69 -5.05
N GLU A 89 -0.03 -14.33 -5.38
CA GLU A 89 -1.19 -13.71 -6.03
C GLU A 89 -2.30 -13.36 -5.02
N GLU A 90 -1.94 -13.20 -3.75
CA GLU A 90 -2.88 -12.81 -2.70
C GLU A 90 -3.57 -11.48 -3.03
N LYS A 91 -4.90 -11.46 -2.87
CA LYS A 91 -5.73 -10.28 -3.15
C LYS A 91 -5.50 -9.15 -2.15
N MET A 92 -5.55 -7.91 -2.64
CA MET A 92 -5.41 -6.75 -1.77
C MET A 92 -6.55 -6.68 -0.76
N SER A 93 -7.80 -6.84 -1.23
CA SER A 93 -8.99 -6.95 -0.37
C SER A 93 -9.08 -8.33 0.30
N GLU A 94 -9.30 -8.36 1.62
CA GLU A 94 -9.40 -9.60 2.40
C GLU A 94 -10.80 -10.21 2.39
N GLY A 95 -11.81 -9.54 1.81
CA GLY A 95 -13.21 -10.01 1.76
C GLY A 95 -13.91 -10.14 3.11
N GLN A 96 -13.18 -10.20 4.23
CA GLN A 96 -13.69 -10.36 5.59
C GLN A 96 -13.81 -9.01 6.30
N GLU A 97 -15.00 -8.73 6.83
CA GLU A 97 -15.30 -7.49 7.56
C GLU A 97 -14.57 -7.37 8.90
N ASN A 98 -14.18 -8.52 9.48
CA ASN A 98 -13.65 -8.62 10.85
C ASN A 98 -12.17 -8.22 11.02
N ASN A 99 -11.51 -7.71 9.98
CA ASN A 99 -10.13 -7.27 10.13
C ASN A 99 -10.09 -5.92 10.87
N ARG A 100 -9.45 -5.90 12.03
CA ARG A 100 -9.40 -4.73 12.94
C ARG A 100 -8.62 -3.54 12.36
N CYS A 101 -7.57 -3.80 11.60
CA CYS A 101 -6.77 -2.76 10.93
C CYS A 101 -7.13 -2.70 9.45
N LYS A 102 -7.55 -1.52 9.00
CA LYS A 102 -7.87 -1.22 7.60
C LYS A 102 -6.64 -0.63 6.91
N THR A 103 -6.23 -1.20 5.78
CA THR A 103 -5.05 -0.73 5.03
C THR A 103 -5.46 -0.06 3.73
N LEU A 104 -4.85 1.08 3.45
CA LEU A 104 -5.09 1.89 2.25
C LEU A 104 -3.77 2.15 1.52
N VAL A 105 -3.71 1.79 0.24
CA VAL A 105 -2.61 2.16 -0.65
C VAL A 105 -3.15 3.08 -1.73
N PHE A 106 -2.47 4.19 -1.98
CA PHE A 106 -2.90 5.22 -2.93
C PHE A 106 -2.07 5.16 -4.21
N ALA A 107 -2.72 5.29 -5.37
CA ALA A 107 -2.07 5.57 -6.64
C ALA A 107 -2.98 6.47 -7.49
N MET A 108 -2.45 7.03 -8.59
CA MET A 108 -3.26 7.78 -9.54
C MET A 108 -3.60 6.91 -10.75
N ALA A 109 -4.88 6.87 -11.12
CA ALA A 109 -5.24 6.41 -12.46
C ALA A 109 -4.87 7.51 -13.47
N ARG A 110 -4.23 7.15 -14.59
CA ARG A 110 -3.76 8.13 -15.58
C ARG A 110 -4.85 9.06 -16.09
N HIS A 111 -6.07 8.55 -16.26
CA HIS A 111 -7.22 9.33 -16.72
C HIS A 111 -7.75 10.34 -15.68
N ASN A 112 -7.41 10.14 -14.40
CA ASN A 112 -7.85 10.98 -13.27
C ASN A 112 -6.77 11.94 -12.75
N LEU A 113 -5.61 12.03 -13.42
CA LEU A 113 -4.52 12.91 -13.00
C LEU A 113 -4.96 14.39 -12.89
N ASN A 114 -5.73 14.88 -13.86
CA ASN A 114 -6.21 16.27 -13.87
C ASN A 114 -7.19 16.58 -12.74
N ALA A 115 -7.94 15.58 -12.27
CA ALA A 115 -8.90 15.74 -11.19
C ALA A 115 -8.23 15.71 -9.80
N GLY A 116 -6.96 15.27 -9.70
CA GLY A 116 -6.25 15.11 -8.43
C GLY A 116 -6.90 14.08 -7.49
N LEU A 117 -7.72 13.17 -8.03
CA LEU A 117 -8.42 12.15 -7.26
C LEU A 117 -7.64 10.83 -7.31
N PRO A 118 -7.03 10.39 -6.19
CA PRO A 118 -6.33 9.13 -6.15
C PRO A 118 -7.30 7.95 -6.07
N VAL A 119 -6.86 6.82 -6.62
CA VAL A 119 -7.49 5.52 -6.42
C VAL A 119 -6.98 4.92 -5.12
N MET A 120 -7.92 4.39 -4.32
CA MET A 120 -7.65 3.72 -3.06
C MET A 120 -7.72 2.20 -3.25
N PHE A 121 -6.59 1.53 -3.12
CA PHE A 121 -6.51 0.08 -2.99
C PHE A 121 -6.73 -0.28 -1.52
N ARG A 122 -7.88 -0.89 -1.23
CA ARG A 122 -8.34 -1.16 0.13
C ARG A 122 -8.11 -2.61 0.51
N SER A 123 -7.75 -2.86 1.77
CA SER A 123 -7.74 -4.22 2.33
C SER A 123 -9.11 -4.76 2.71
N TYR A 124 -10.16 -3.96 2.54
CA TYR A 124 -11.53 -4.26 2.97
C TYR A 124 -12.52 -3.89 1.87
N THR A 125 -13.69 -4.51 1.93
CA THR A 125 -14.79 -4.29 0.98
C THR A 125 -15.53 -3.00 1.28
N VAL A 126 -15.99 -2.34 0.23
CA VAL A 126 -16.83 -1.14 0.30
C VAL A 126 -17.94 -1.26 -0.74
N THR A 127 -19.15 -0.84 -0.38
CA THR A 127 -20.30 -0.87 -1.30
C THR A 127 -20.29 0.30 -2.29
N SER A 128 -19.80 1.46 -1.86
CA SER A 128 -19.71 2.67 -2.69
C SER A 128 -18.27 2.94 -3.09
N ASN A 129 -18.04 3.19 -4.38
CA ASN A 129 -16.73 3.48 -4.97
C ASN A 129 -15.66 2.42 -4.63
N PRO A 130 -15.90 1.14 -5.01
CA PRO A 130 -14.91 0.09 -4.85
C PRO A 130 -13.63 0.46 -5.61
N GLY A 131 -12.48 0.15 -5.00
CA GLY A 131 -11.21 0.19 -5.71
C GLY A 131 -11.07 -1.05 -6.60
N PRO A 132 -10.04 -1.10 -7.47
CA PRO A 132 -9.83 -2.22 -8.36
C PRO A 132 -9.61 -3.54 -7.60
N ASP A 133 -10.24 -4.62 -8.07
CA ASP A 133 -9.98 -5.98 -7.58
C ASP A 133 -8.62 -6.51 -8.09
N CYS A 134 -7.55 -6.14 -7.40
CA CYS A 134 -6.19 -6.53 -7.73
C CYS A 134 -5.49 -7.32 -6.62
N THR A 135 -4.36 -7.91 -6.99
CA THR A 135 -3.42 -8.51 -6.04
C THR A 135 -2.65 -7.45 -5.26
N ILE A 136 -2.07 -7.86 -4.13
CA ILE A 136 -1.22 -6.98 -3.31
C ILE A 136 -0.04 -6.44 -4.14
N HIS A 137 0.63 -7.28 -4.93
CA HIS A 137 1.80 -6.86 -5.71
C HIS A 137 1.44 -5.86 -6.82
N GLU A 138 0.25 -5.98 -7.42
CA GLU A 138 -0.25 -5.00 -8.40
C GLU A 138 -0.53 -3.64 -7.77
N ALA A 139 -1.20 -3.59 -6.61
CA ALA A 139 -1.44 -2.35 -5.87
C ALA A 139 -0.12 -1.66 -5.50
N LEU A 140 0.87 -2.44 -5.07
CA LEU A 140 2.20 -1.93 -4.71
C LEU A 140 3.03 -1.50 -5.93
N CYS A 141 2.87 -2.16 -7.07
CA CYS A 141 3.45 -1.68 -8.33
C CYS A 141 2.81 -0.38 -8.80
N ALA A 142 1.48 -0.23 -8.64
CA ALA A 142 0.74 0.97 -9.02
C ALA A 142 1.20 2.18 -8.21
N THR A 143 1.33 2.03 -6.89
CA THR A 143 1.76 3.14 -6.03
C THR A 143 3.22 3.54 -6.26
N MET A 144 4.08 2.62 -6.70
CA MET A 144 5.51 2.88 -6.99
C MET A 144 5.77 3.37 -8.42
N ALA A 145 4.75 3.43 -9.28
CA ALA A 145 4.91 3.70 -10.71
C ALA A 145 5.19 5.18 -11.01
N HIS A 146 6.41 5.64 -10.71
CA HIS A 146 6.87 6.99 -11.04
C HIS A 146 7.61 7.01 -12.39
N PRO A 147 7.26 7.87 -13.37
CA PRO A 147 7.86 7.89 -14.72
C PRO A 147 9.39 7.82 -14.78
N ASP A 148 10.06 8.54 -13.87
CA ASP A 148 11.53 8.56 -13.80
C ASP A 148 12.14 7.26 -13.25
N LEU A 149 11.38 6.51 -12.44
CA LEU A 149 11.87 5.33 -11.73
C LEU A 149 11.36 4.03 -12.36
N PHE A 150 10.06 3.93 -12.58
CA PHE A 150 9.33 2.73 -12.96
C PHE A 150 8.29 3.02 -14.05
N LYS A 151 7.89 1.99 -14.79
CA LYS A 151 6.83 2.14 -15.80
C LYS A 151 5.47 2.12 -15.09
N SER A 152 4.46 2.73 -15.73
CA SER A 152 3.07 2.54 -15.31
C SER A 152 2.67 1.07 -15.40
N ILE A 153 1.75 0.66 -14.54
CA ILE A 153 1.14 -0.67 -14.54
C ILE A 153 -0.29 -0.57 -15.06
N ASN A 154 -0.76 -1.63 -15.72
CA ASN A 154 -2.15 -1.76 -16.09
C ASN A 154 -2.79 -2.84 -15.23
N ILE A 155 -3.91 -2.53 -14.60
CA ILE A 155 -4.72 -3.48 -13.83
C ILE A 155 -6.02 -3.69 -14.62
N VAL A 156 -6.39 -4.94 -14.85
CA VAL A 156 -7.59 -5.30 -15.61
C VAL A 156 -8.69 -5.69 -14.63
N GLU A 157 -9.79 -4.95 -14.66
CA GLU A 157 -10.97 -5.22 -13.86
C GLU A 157 -12.20 -5.27 -14.78
N SER A 158 -13.00 -6.35 -14.71
CA SER A 158 -14.24 -6.48 -15.49
C SER A 158 -14.07 -6.18 -16.99
N SER A 159 -12.95 -6.62 -17.58
CA SER A 159 -12.55 -6.39 -18.98
C SER A 159 -12.13 -4.95 -19.33
N VAL A 160 -12.04 -4.06 -18.34
CA VAL A 160 -11.51 -2.70 -18.51
C VAL A 160 -10.09 -2.64 -17.96
N SER A 161 -9.14 -2.29 -18.83
CA SER A 161 -7.75 -2.08 -18.43
C SER A 161 -7.54 -0.63 -18.01
N GLN A 162 -7.13 -0.42 -16.76
CA GLN A 162 -6.83 0.91 -16.22
C GLN A 162 -5.33 1.04 -15.97
N SER A 163 -4.75 2.15 -16.45
CA SER A 163 -3.33 2.45 -16.27
C SER A 163 -3.10 3.31 -15.04
N PHE A 164 -2.16 2.89 -14.19
CA PHE A 164 -1.83 3.51 -12.92
C PHE A 164 -0.40 4.02 -12.86
N VAL A 165 -0.23 5.12 -12.14
CA VAL A 165 1.04 5.77 -11.79
C VAL A 165 1.05 6.13 -10.31
N GLY A 166 2.22 6.44 -9.76
CA GLY A 166 2.40 6.76 -8.34
C GLY A 166 1.51 7.91 -7.86
N GLY A 167 1.07 7.82 -6.60
CA GLY A 167 0.17 8.81 -5.99
C GLY A 167 0.76 10.21 -5.97
N GLU A 168 2.08 10.32 -5.83
CA GLU A 168 2.85 11.57 -5.81
C GLU A 168 2.68 12.45 -7.06
N LEU A 169 2.21 11.92 -8.17
CA LEU A 169 1.99 12.66 -9.42
C LEU A 169 0.68 13.45 -9.46
N GLY A 170 -0.20 13.27 -8.47
CA GLY A 170 -1.47 14.02 -8.39
C GLY A 170 -2.00 14.21 -6.97
N CYS A 171 -1.54 13.41 -6.01
CA CYS A 171 -1.90 13.46 -4.59
C CYS A 171 -0.71 12.98 -3.73
N SER A 172 0.28 13.85 -3.53
CA SER A 172 1.49 13.55 -2.74
C SER A 172 1.24 13.42 -1.24
N ASN A 173 0.15 13.99 -0.72
CA ASN A 173 -0.25 13.87 0.68
C ASN A 173 -1.66 13.25 0.78
N PRO A 174 -1.78 11.96 1.11
CA PRO A 174 -3.06 11.28 1.14
C PRO A 174 -3.91 11.62 2.38
N LEU A 175 -3.42 12.43 3.32
CA LEU A 175 -4.07 12.65 4.61
C LEU A 175 -5.52 13.11 4.49
N ALA A 176 -5.84 14.04 3.58
CA ALA A 176 -7.21 14.52 3.39
C ALA A 176 -8.16 13.40 2.92
N HIS A 177 -7.69 12.53 2.02
CA HIS A 177 -8.47 11.38 1.55
C HIS A 177 -8.62 10.33 2.65
N VAL A 178 -7.56 10.08 3.41
CA VAL A 178 -7.58 9.17 4.56
C VAL A 178 -8.59 9.65 5.61
N LEU A 179 -8.60 10.95 5.96
CA LEU A 179 -9.56 11.51 6.90
C LEU A 179 -11.01 11.40 6.40
N THR A 180 -11.23 11.59 5.10
CA THR A 180 -12.55 11.43 4.49
C THR A 180 -13.00 9.96 4.54
N GLU A 181 -12.10 9.04 4.24
CA GLU A 181 -12.37 7.60 4.27
C GLU A 181 -12.60 7.10 5.71
N VAL A 182 -11.82 7.59 6.67
CA VAL A 182 -12.04 7.37 8.10
C VAL A 182 -13.42 7.85 8.52
N LYS A 183 -13.79 9.09 8.17
CA LYS A 183 -15.14 9.59 8.50
C LYS A 183 -16.19 8.62 7.95
N ARG A 184 -16.06 8.17 6.71
CA ARG A 184 -16.97 7.20 6.09
C ARG A 184 -17.04 5.87 6.85
N LEU A 185 -15.89 5.33 7.26
CA LEU A 185 -15.81 4.05 8.00
C LEU A 185 -16.46 4.11 9.38
N TYR A 186 -16.40 5.27 10.04
CA TYR A 186 -16.84 5.45 11.44
C TYR A 186 -18.02 6.45 11.55
N SER A 187 -18.77 6.67 10.47
CA SER A 187 -19.93 7.59 10.46
C SER A 187 -21.13 7.03 11.24
N ASP A 188 -21.32 5.71 11.23
CA ASP A 188 -22.36 5.04 12.02
C ASP A 188 -21.88 4.83 13.45
N ARG A 189 -22.38 5.68 14.35
CA ARG A 189 -21.99 5.80 15.77
C ARG A 189 -22.41 4.59 16.63
N GLN A 190 -21.86 3.41 16.34
CA GLN A 190 -21.59 2.36 17.33
C GLN A 190 -20.10 2.00 17.41
N VAL A 191 -19.29 2.45 16.44
CA VAL A 191 -17.83 2.26 16.45
C VAL A 191 -17.17 3.59 16.84
N PRO A 192 -16.32 3.65 17.88
CA PRO A 192 -15.63 4.89 18.24
C PRO A 192 -14.77 5.39 17.07
N ALA A 193 -14.55 6.72 17.01
CA ALA A 193 -13.59 7.35 16.10
C ALA A 193 -12.25 6.58 16.14
N PRO A 194 -11.45 6.53 15.05
CA PRO A 194 -10.23 5.74 15.05
C PRO A 194 -9.35 6.17 16.20
N SER A 195 -9.02 5.20 17.04
CA SER A 195 -8.14 5.34 18.19
C SER A 195 -6.72 5.70 17.74
N ALA A 196 -6.31 5.24 16.55
CA ALA A 196 -5.03 5.62 15.96
C ALA A 196 -4.99 5.47 14.42
N LEU A 197 -4.35 6.45 13.77
CA LEU A 197 -4.10 6.50 12.32
C LEU A 197 -2.60 6.60 12.05
N LEU A 198 -2.08 5.81 11.10
CA LEU A 198 -0.71 5.91 10.60
C LEU A 198 -0.72 6.26 9.10
N VAL A 199 -0.12 7.39 8.73
CA VAL A 199 0.08 7.79 7.32
C VAL A 199 1.57 7.81 7.00
N THR A 200 1.96 7.02 6.00
CA THR A 200 3.34 6.88 5.54
C THR A 200 3.52 7.53 4.17
N HIS A 201 4.66 8.17 3.95
CA HIS A 201 5.07 8.80 2.69
C HIS A 201 6.34 8.09 2.20
#